data_AF-A0A392P4R3-F1
#
_entry.id   AF-A0A392P4R3-F1
#
_cell.length_a   1.000
_cell.length_b   1.000
_cell.length_c   1.000
_cell.angle_alpha   90.00
_cell.angle_beta   90.00
_cell.angle_gamma   90.00
#
_symmetry.space_group_name_H-M   'P 1'
#
loop_
_entity.id
_entity.type
_entity.pdbx_description
1 polymer ?
#
loop_
_entity_poly.entity_id
_entity_poly.type
_entity_poly.pdbx_seq_one_letter_code
_entity_poly.pdbx_strand_id
1 'polypeptide(L)'
;MTPRESESITKQRETTPLLPNDDESFTNLAKVSLTIAKHLFSKQEYKENNIVFSPLSLQIVLSIITAGSEGPMHQQLLDFLRFKSTDHLNSFVSHLLSVILKDATHSGGPCLSCINGVWVDPRF
;
A
#
# COMPACT_ATOMS: atom_id res chain seq x y z
N MET A 1 47.35 -13.78 -36.33
CA MET A 1 46.59 -12.56 -36.01
C MET A 1 45.12 -12.93 -35.99
N THR A 2 44.58 -13.21 -34.80
CA THR A 2 43.16 -13.33 -34.46
C THR A 2 43.08 -13.35 -32.93
N PRO A 3 42.70 -12.26 -32.25
CA PRO A 3 42.56 -12.25 -30.81
C PRO A 3 41.25 -12.92 -30.38
N ARG A 4 41.34 -13.75 -29.34
CA ARG A 4 40.21 -14.36 -28.64
C ARG A 4 39.44 -13.26 -27.90
N GLU A 5 38.12 -13.21 -28.11
CA GLU A 5 37.22 -12.20 -27.57
C GLU A 5 37.20 -12.20 -26.04
N SER A 6 37.25 -11.00 -25.47
CA SER A 6 37.07 -10.72 -24.05
C SER A 6 35.58 -10.69 -23.72
N GLU A 7 35.11 -11.69 -22.96
CA GLU A 7 33.77 -11.69 -22.39
C GLU A 7 33.64 -10.54 -21.37
N SER A 8 32.87 -9.51 -21.75
CA SER A 8 32.52 -8.40 -20.89
C SER A 8 31.25 -8.76 -20.14
N ILE A 9 31.38 -9.11 -18.85
CA ILE A 9 30.26 -9.38 -17.96
C ILE A 9 29.53 -8.05 -17.71
N THR A 10 28.48 -7.78 -18.48
CA THR A 10 27.55 -6.70 -18.22
C THR A 10 26.72 -7.06 -16.98
N LYS A 11 27.08 -6.48 -15.84
CA LYS A 11 26.30 -6.54 -14.61
C LYS A 11 24.99 -5.79 -14.83
N GLN A 12 23.95 -6.49 -15.29
CA GLN A 12 22.61 -5.95 -15.37
C GLN A 12 22.16 -5.62 -13.94
N ARG A 13 22.08 -4.31 -13.64
CA ARG A 13 21.23 -3.84 -12.56
C ARG A 13 19.81 -4.15 -13.01
N GLU A 14 19.15 -5.11 -12.38
CA GLU A 14 17.69 -5.22 -12.43
C GLU A 14 17.11 -3.99 -11.74
N THR A 15 17.03 -2.88 -12.49
CA THR A 15 16.08 -1.82 -12.21
C THR A 15 14.73 -2.32 -12.66
N THR A 16 13.94 -2.86 -11.72
CA THR A 16 12.49 -2.96 -11.88
C THR A 16 12.00 -1.61 -12.38
N PRO A 17 11.26 -1.52 -13.50
CA PRO A 17 10.76 -0.25 -13.98
C PRO A 17 9.79 0.28 -12.92
N LEU A 18 10.18 1.36 -12.23
CA LEU A 18 9.25 2.12 -11.40
C LEU A 18 8.18 2.65 -12.34
N LEU A 19 6.92 2.27 -12.11
CA LEU A 19 5.83 2.79 -12.92
C LEU A 19 5.75 4.30 -12.63
N PRO A 20 5.56 5.15 -13.66
CA PRO A 20 5.67 6.61 -13.55
C PRO A 20 4.65 7.29 -12.61
N ASN A 21 3.82 6.52 -11.89
CA ASN A 21 2.74 7.01 -11.01
C ASN A 21 2.83 6.51 -9.56
N ASP A 22 3.87 5.73 -9.21
CA ASP A 22 3.99 5.16 -7.86
C ASP A 22 4.25 6.26 -6.81
N ASP A 23 5.10 7.25 -7.12
CA ASP A 23 5.46 8.33 -6.20
C ASP A 23 4.26 9.19 -5.75
N GLU A 24 3.33 9.49 -6.67
CA GLU A 24 2.09 10.20 -6.36
C GLU A 24 1.18 9.34 -5.46
N SER A 25 1.08 8.04 -5.76
CA SER A 25 0.24 7.10 -5.01
C SER A 25 0.75 6.88 -3.58
N PHE A 26 2.07 6.76 -3.39
CA PHE A 26 2.71 6.74 -2.06
C PHE A 26 2.48 8.05 -1.31
N THR A 27 2.57 9.18 -2.00
CA THR A 27 2.28 10.50 -1.42
C THR A 27 0.81 10.61 -0.99
N ASN A 28 -0.11 10.11 -1.80
CA ASN A 28 -1.54 10.07 -1.49
C ASN A 28 -1.82 9.18 -0.29
N LEU A 29 -1.21 7.98 -0.23
CA LEU A 29 -1.26 7.09 0.93
C LEU A 29 -0.83 7.81 2.21
N ALA A 30 0.31 8.52 2.18
CA ALA A 30 0.81 9.28 3.32
C ALA A 30 -0.13 10.42 3.74
N LYS A 31 -0.69 11.15 2.76
CA LYS A 31 -1.66 12.23 3.02
C LYS A 31 -2.93 11.71 3.69
N VAL A 32 -3.52 10.64 3.16
CA VAL A 32 -4.73 10.03 3.74
C VAL A 32 -4.44 9.49 5.15
N SER A 33 -3.28 8.85 5.34
CA SER A 33 -2.82 8.39 6.65
C SER A 33 -2.71 9.52 7.67
N LEU A 34 -2.15 10.67 7.26
CA LEU A 34 -2.05 11.84 8.12
C LEU A 34 -3.41 12.46 8.43
N THR A 35 -4.35 12.48 7.47
CA THR A 35 -5.72 12.94 7.70
C THR A 35 -6.42 12.07 8.75
N ILE A 36 -6.29 10.75 8.63
CA ILE A 36 -6.85 9.79 9.61
C ILE A 36 -6.20 9.98 10.98
N ALA A 37 -4.87 10.06 11.03
CA ALA A 37 -4.14 10.35 12.26
C ALA A 37 -4.66 11.62 12.93
N LYS A 38 -4.69 12.74 12.21
CA LYS A 38 -5.18 14.03 12.72
C LYS A 38 -6.60 13.91 13.29
N HIS A 39 -7.49 13.21 12.59
CA HIS A 39 -8.84 12.98 13.07
C HIS A 39 -8.90 12.11 14.34
N LEU A 40 -8.05 11.07 14.44
CA LEU A 40 -7.95 10.24 15.64
C LEU A 40 -7.39 11.03 16.82
N PHE A 41 -6.29 11.77 16.63
CA PHE A 41 -5.63 12.56 17.67
C PHE A 41 -6.45 13.79 18.10
N SER A 42 -7.39 14.28 17.28
CA SER A 42 -8.27 15.38 17.67
C SER A 42 -9.42 14.96 18.59
N LYS A 43 -9.65 13.66 18.81
CA LYS A 43 -10.75 13.18 19.65
C LYS A 43 -10.41 13.35 21.13
N GLN A 44 -11.30 14.03 21.84
CA GLN A 44 -11.15 14.32 23.27
C GLN A 44 -11.00 13.04 24.12
N GLU A 45 -11.60 11.94 23.69
CA GLU A 45 -11.52 10.61 24.32
C GLU A 45 -10.08 10.07 24.40
N TYR A 46 -9.18 10.49 23.51
CA TYR A 46 -7.82 9.97 23.42
C TYR A 46 -6.74 10.97 23.85
N LYS A 47 -7.14 12.13 24.40
CA LYS A 47 -6.22 13.26 24.67
C LYS A 47 -5.03 12.90 25.57
N GLU A 48 -5.22 11.98 26.51
CA GLU A 48 -4.19 11.55 27.48
C GLU A 48 -3.76 10.08 27.26
N ASN A 49 -4.13 9.49 26.12
CA ASN A 49 -3.88 8.09 25.80
C ASN A 49 -2.82 7.94 24.71
N ASN A 50 -2.04 6.86 24.78
CA ASN A 50 -1.20 6.46 23.66
C ASN A 50 -2.08 5.92 22.54
N ILE A 51 -1.99 6.51 21.34
CA ILE A 51 -2.70 6.03 20.15
C ILE A 51 -1.69 5.37 19.22
N VAL A 52 -1.94 4.11 18.89
CA VAL A 52 -1.22 3.38 17.85
C VAL A 52 -2.23 2.88 16.84
N PHE A 53 -1.99 3.13 15.56
CA PHE A 53 -2.75 2.53 14.48
C PHE A 53 -1.81 2.23 13.32
N SER A 54 -2.19 1.27 12.47
CA SER A 54 -1.48 0.94 11.24
C SER A 54 -2.21 1.58 10.06
N PRO A 55 -1.68 2.68 9.47
CA PRO A 55 -2.30 3.27 8.29
C PRO A 55 -2.34 2.28 7.12
N LEU A 56 -1.28 1.49 6.96
CA LEU A 56 -1.18 0.49 5.89
C LEU A 56 -2.31 -0.54 5.96
N SER A 57 -2.55 -1.11 7.14
CA SER A 57 -3.61 -2.12 7.34
C SER A 57 -5.00 -1.53 7.03
N LEU A 58 -5.27 -0.31 7.50
CA LEU A 58 -6.55 0.35 7.24
C LEU A 58 -6.76 0.63 5.75
N GLN A 59 -5.70 1.02 5.04
CA GLN A 59 -5.74 1.31 3.61
C GLN A 59 -6.00 0.06 2.78
N ILE A 60 -5.42 -1.09 3.16
CA ILE A 60 -5.71 -2.37 2.52
C ILE A 60 -7.19 -2.74 2.67
N VAL A 61 -7.74 -2.61 3.88
CA VAL A 61 -9.17 -2.88 4.13
C VAL A 61 -10.07 -1.94 3.32
N LEU A 62 -9.76 -0.64 3.30
CA LEU A 62 -10.52 0.31 2.48
C LEU A 62 -10.43 0.00 0.99
N SER A 63 -9.28 -0.47 0.50
CA SER A 63 -9.12 -0.92 -0.89
C SER A 63 -10.02 -2.11 -1.20
N ILE A 64 -10.07 -3.12 -0.32
CA ILE A 64 -10.97 -4.27 -0.47
C ILE A 64 -12.44 -3.83 -0.52
N ILE A 65 -12.85 -2.95 0.40
CA ILE A 65 -14.21 -2.39 0.42
C ILE A 65 -14.50 -1.62 -0.87
N THR A 66 -13.55 -0.81 -1.35
CA THR A 66 -13.68 -0.03 -2.58
C THR A 66 -13.89 -0.95 -3.78
N ALA A 67 -13.08 -2.00 -3.91
CA ALA A 67 -13.17 -2.98 -4.99
C ALA A 67 -14.51 -3.76 -5.00
N GLY A 68 -15.12 -3.97 -3.84
CA GLY A 68 -16.43 -4.63 -3.70
C GLY A 68 -17.64 -3.69 -3.69
N SER A 69 -17.44 -2.38 -3.85
CA SER A 69 -18.50 -1.37 -3.82
C SER A 69 -18.91 -0.92 -5.21
N GLU A 70 -20.15 -0.47 -5.36
CA GLU A 70 -20.67 0.10 -6.60
C GLU A 70 -21.37 1.45 -6.35
N GLY A 71 -21.63 2.21 -7.42
CA GLY A 71 -22.41 3.44 -7.37
C GLY A 71 -21.71 4.58 -6.59
N PRO A 72 -22.47 5.44 -5.86
CA PRO A 72 -21.91 6.62 -5.21
C PRO A 72 -20.87 6.32 -4.13
N MET A 73 -21.02 5.22 -3.38
CA MET A 73 -20.08 4.82 -2.33
C MET A 73 -18.69 4.52 -2.91
N HIS A 74 -18.66 3.87 -4.07
CA HIS A 74 -17.43 3.54 -4.78
C HIS A 74 -16.61 4.79 -5.11
N GLN A 75 -17.27 5.82 -5.64
CA GLN A 75 -16.62 7.10 -5.97
C GLN A 75 -16.15 7.84 -4.72
N GLN A 76 -16.95 7.88 -3.65
CA GLN A 76 -16.54 8.50 -2.38
C GLN A 76 -15.29 7.85 -1.79
N LEU A 77 -15.17 6.53 -1.89
CA LEU A 77 -13.99 5.81 -1.41
C LEU A 77 -12.77 6.08 -2.29
N LEU A 78 -12.92 6.08 -3.62
CA LEU A 78 -11.84 6.46 -4.54
C LEU A 78 -11.34 7.88 -4.29
N ASP A 79 -12.25 8.84 -4.09
CA ASP A 79 -11.91 10.22 -3.77
C ASP A 79 -11.20 10.34 -2.42
N PHE A 80 -11.69 9.63 -1.40
CA PHE A 80 -11.07 9.60 -0.08
C PHE A 80 -9.66 9.01 -0.13
N LEU A 81 -9.48 7.89 -0.83
CA LEU A 81 -8.18 7.25 -1.03
C LEU A 81 -7.29 8.02 -2.00
N ARG A 82 -7.86 8.96 -2.76
CA ARG A 82 -7.22 9.79 -3.80
C ARG A 82 -6.72 8.96 -4.99
N PHE A 83 -7.52 8.00 -5.44
CA PHE A 83 -7.27 7.19 -6.62
C PHE A 83 -8.30 7.49 -7.71
N LYS A 84 -7.86 7.44 -8.97
CA LYS A 84 -8.72 7.74 -10.14
C LYS A 84 -9.61 6.55 -10.55
N SER A 85 -9.23 5.33 -10.19
CA SER A 85 -9.96 4.12 -10.54
C SER A 85 -9.61 2.96 -9.60
N THR A 86 -10.48 1.94 -9.56
CA THR A 86 -10.24 0.70 -8.83
C THR A 86 -9.01 -0.04 -9.35
N ASP A 87 -8.80 -0.07 -10.67
CA ASP A 87 -7.64 -0.75 -11.26
C ASP A 87 -6.33 -0.11 -10.80
N HIS A 88 -6.28 1.22 -10.77
CA HIS A 88 -5.12 1.94 -10.28
C HIS A 88 -4.86 1.66 -8.79
N LEU A 89 -5.92 1.67 -7.98
CA LEU A 89 -5.86 1.34 -6.55
C LEU A 89 -5.38 -0.10 -6.31
N ASN A 90 -5.95 -1.09 -7.03
CA ASN A 90 -5.60 -2.50 -6.90
C ASN A 90 -4.16 -2.78 -7.34
N SER A 91 -3.72 -2.16 -8.44
CA SER A 91 -2.33 -2.26 -8.90
C SER A 91 -1.37 -1.69 -7.86
N PHE A 92 -1.67 -0.50 -7.33
CA PHE A 92 -0.85 0.13 -6.29
C PHE A 92 -0.79 -0.71 -5.02
N VAL A 93 -1.93 -1.20 -4.51
CA VAL A 93 -1.97 -2.03 -3.30
C VAL A 93 -1.23 -3.35 -3.52
N SER A 94 -1.36 -3.98 -4.69
CA SER A 94 -0.60 -5.19 -5.02
C SER A 94 0.90 -4.94 -5.01
N HIS A 95 1.35 -3.83 -5.62
CA HIS A 95 2.75 -3.41 -5.59
C HIS A 95 3.22 -3.13 -4.16
N LEU A 96 2.44 -2.38 -3.40
CA LEU A 96 2.70 -2.02 -2.01
C LEU A 96 2.88 -3.25 -1.12
N LEU A 97 1.97 -4.23 -1.22
CA LEU A 97 2.06 -5.50 -0.49
C LEU A 97 3.32 -6.28 -0.89
N SER A 98 3.65 -6.30 -2.19
CA SER A 98 4.83 -7.01 -2.69
C SER A 98 6.16 -6.43 -2.21
N VAL A 99 6.19 -5.14 -1.87
CA VAL A 99 7.40 -4.43 -1.42
C VAL A 99 7.46 -4.37 0.10
N ILE A 100 6.36 -4.00 0.77
CA ILE A 100 6.34 -3.70 2.21
C ILE A 100 6.17 -4.95 3.07
N LEU A 101 5.38 -5.94 2.63
CA LEU A 101 5.18 -7.18 3.40
C LEU A 101 6.27 -8.23 3.16
N LYS A 102 7.34 -7.88 2.46
CA LYS A 102 8.52 -8.74 2.39
C LYS A 102 9.13 -8.82 3.77
N ASP A 103 8.97 -9.97 4.42
CA ASP A 103 9.58 -10.25 5.70
C ASP A 103 11.11 -10.15 5.56
N ALA A 104 11.70 -9.28 6.36
CA ALA A 104 13.13 -9.01 6.38
C ALA A 104 13.82 -9.70 7.57
N THR A 105 13.13 -10.55 8.33
CA THR A 105 13.72 -11.27 9.48
C THR A 105 14.99 -12.03 9.11
N HIS A 106 15.01 -12.69 7.95
CA HIS A 106 16.17 -13.45 7.47
C HIS A 106 17.43 -12.59 7.21
N SER A 107 17.26 -11.28 7.01
CA SER A 107 18.35 -10.31 6.85
C SER A 107 18.59 -9.46 8.10
N GLY A 108 18.00 -9.83 9.24
CA GLY A 108 18.08 -9.08 10.50
C GLY A 108 17.17 -7.83 10.54
N GLY A 109 16.26 -7.70 9.57
CA GLY A 109 15.27 -6.63 9.51
C GLY A 109 14.01 -6.91 10.34
N PRO A 110 13.03 -5.98 10.31
CA PRO A 110 11.80 -6.11 11.08
C PRO A 110 10.93 -7.26 10.57
N CYS A 111 10.30 -7.97 11.52
CA CYS A 111 9.23 -8.91 11.23
C CYS A 111 7.92 -8.14 11.00
N LEU A 112 7.34 -8.28 9.81
CA LEU A 112 6.07 -7.67 9.46
C LEU A 112 5.04 -8.77 9.15
N SER A 113 3.94 -8.77 9.89
CA SER A 113 2.79 -9.64 9.65
C SER A 113 1.52 -8.80 9.63
N CYS A 114 0.63 -9.07 8.69
CA CYS A 114 -0.65 -8.38 8.54
C CYS A 114 -1.73 -9.40 8.19
N ILE A 115 -2.86 -9.35 8.90
CA ILE A 115 -4.03 -10.18 8.66
C ILE A 115 -5.19 -9.23 8.34
N ASN A 116 -5.72 -9.33 7.12
CA ASN A 116 -6.91 -8.59 6.69
C ASN A 116 -7.97 -9.63 6.30
N GLY A 117 -9.19 -9.48 6.79
CA GLY A 117 -10.30 -10.41 6.52
C GLY A 117 -11.63 -9.68 6.46
N VAL A 118 -12.55 -10.21 5.66
CA VAL A 118 -13.94 -9.74 5.56
C VAL A 118 -14.84 -10.90 5.95
N TRP A 119 -15.73 -10.67 6.91
CA TRP A 119 -16.75 -11.63 7.31
C TRP A 119 -18.11 -11.10 6.90
N VAL A 120 -18.88 -11.94 6.21
CA VAL A 120 -20.23 -11.62 5.75
C VAL A 120 -21.21 -12.48 6.54
N ASP A 121 -22.38 -11.92 6.85
CA ASP A 121 -23.46 -12.70 7.47
C ASP A 121 -23.82 -13.88 6.57
N PRO A 122 -23.97 -15.10 7.09
CA PRO A 122 -24.31 -16.27 6.28
C PRO A 122 -25.67 -16.16 5.54
N ARG A 123 -26.48 -15.14 5.84
CA ARG A 123 -27.79 -14.86 5.23
C ARG A 123 -27.73 -13.88 4.06
N PHE A 124 -26.54 -13.47 3.63
CA PHE A 124 -26.32 -12.61 2.46
C PHE A 124 -26.50 -13.36 1.14
#